data_AF-A0A923V9M6-F1
#
_entry.id   AF-A0A923V9M6-F1
#
_cell.length_a   1.000
_cell.length_b   1.000
_cell.length_c   1.000
_cell.angle_alpha   90.00
_cell.angle_beta   90.00
_cell.angle_gamma   90.00
#
_symmetry.space_group_name_H-M   'P 1'
#
loop_
_entity.id
_entity.type
_entity.pdbx_description
1 polymer ?
#
loop_
_entity_poly.entity_id
_entity_poly.type
_entity_poly.pdbx_seq_one_letter_code
_entity_poly.pdbx_strand_id
1 'polypeptide(L)'
;MIKRVALATFLFSVILTLACYIAFDLNNALSCALGASVMLINLVGIWFGWKLVFLKKSIALAVLVIIFKYLILGLILWNFTQYQWLQPIGFIVGLSSLMFGVISSVFLKKFL
;
A
#
# COMPACT_ATOMS: atom_id res chain seq x y z
N MET A 1 6.05 10.38 10.42
CA MET A 1 5.38 10.45 9.11
C MET A 1 4.80 9.10 8.68
N ILE A 2 5.62 8.06 8.48
CA ILE A 2 5.16 6.74 7.98
C ILE A 2 4.03 6.12 8.82
N LYS A 3 4.10 6.20 10.17
CA LYS A 3 3.03 5.68 11.05
C LYS A 3 1.67 6.35 10.81
N ARG A 4 1.65 7.66 10.53
CA ARG A 4 0.41 8.42 10.27
C ARG A 4 -0.15 8.07 8.90
N VAL A 5 0.72 7.93 7.89
CA VAL A 5 0.33 7.46 6.56
C VAL A 5 -0.26 6.04 6.66
N ALA A 6 0.40 5.12 7.36
CA ALA A 6 -0.09 3.75 7.52
C ALA A 6 -1.47 3.70 8.22
N LEU A 7 -1.68 4.51 9.26
CA LEU A 7 -2.99 4.60 9.92
C LEU A 7 -4.05 5.18 8.99
N ALA A 8 -3.74 6.26 8.27
CA ALA A 8 -4.65 6.86 7.31
C ALA A 8 -4.98 5.89 6.15
N THR A 9 -3.98 5.22 5.58
CA THR A 9 -4.16 4.18 4.56
C THR A 9 -5.02 3.03 5.09
N PHE A 10 -4.83 2.61 6.34
CA PHE A 10 -5.67 1.59 6.96
C PHE A 10 -7.14 2.05 7.06
N LEU A 11 -7.40 3.26 7.56
CA LEU A 11 -8.76 3.80 7.65
C LEU A 11 -9.42 3.91 6.26
N PHE A 12 -8.71 4.48 5.28
CA PHE A 12 -9.20 4.56 3.91
C PHE A 12 -9.40 3.19 3.28
N SER A 13 -8.56 2.20 3.59
CA SER A 13 -8.74 0.84 3.08
C SER A 13 -10.02 0.19 3.58
N VAL A 14 -10.38 0.40 4.85
CA VAL A 14 -11.63 -0.12 5.43
C VAL A 14 -12.82 0.55 4.74
N ILE A 15 -12.78 1.87 4.58
CA ILE A 15 -13.85 2.64 3.92
C ILE A 15 -14.02 2.20 2.47
N LEU A 16 -12.92 2.09 1.71
CA LEU A 16 -12.94 1.67 0.30
C LEU A 16 -13.37 0.21 0.14
N THR A 17 -12.97 -0.68 1.03
CA THR A 17 -13.41 -2.08 1.02
C THR A 17 -14.91 -2.19 1.27
N LEU A 18 -15.44 -1.45 2.24
CA LEU A 18 -16.88 -1.40 2.51
C LEU A 18 -17.65 -0.78 1.34
N ALA A 19 -17.13 0.28 0.72
CA ALA A 19 -17.73 0.87 -0.47
C ALA A 19 -17.77 -0.13 -1.64
N CYS A 20 -16.69 -0.88 -1.87
CA CYS A 20 -16.65 -1.94 -2.89
C CYS A 20 -17.62 -3.09 -2.58
N TYR A 21 -17.82 -3.42 -1.30
CA TYR A 21 -18.78 -4.45 -0.89
C TYR A 21 -20.23 -4.04 -1.17
N ILE A 22 -20.57 -2.77 -0.95
CA ILE A 22 -21.93 -2.26 -1.17
C ILE A 22 -22.22 -2.02 -2.67
N ALA A 23 -21.23 -1.54 -3.43
CA ALA A 23 -21.44 -1.11 -4.81
C ALA A 23 -21.32 -2.22 -5.87
N PHE A 24 -20.57 -3.28 -5.58
CA PHE A 24 -20.27 -4.33 -6.56
C PHE A 24 -20.59 -5.72 -6.01
N ASP A 25 -19.58 -6.44 -5.53
CA ASP A 25 -19.66 -7.86 -5.15
C ASP A 25 -18.61 -8.20 -4.10
N LEU A 26 -18.79 -9.33 -3.42
CA LEU A 26 -17.85 -9.84 -2.43
C LEU A 26 -16.43 -10.02 -3.00
N ASN A 27 -16.30 -10.51 -4.23
CA ASN A 27 -15.00 -10.72 -4.87
C ASN A 27 -14.25 -9.39 -5.12
N ASN A 28 -14.99 -8.32 -5.45
CA ASN A 28 -14.41 -6.98 -5.61
C ASN A 28 -13.96 -6.40 -4.27
N ALA A 29 -14.74 -6.59 -3.21
CA ALA A 29 -14.37 -6.17 -1.86
C ALA A 29 -13.12 -6.90 -1.37
N LEU A 30 -13.03 -8.22 -1.55
CA LEU A 30 -11.85 -9.01 -1.20
C LEU A 30 -10.61 -8.56 -2.00
N SER A 31 -10.78 -8.31 -3.30
CA SER A 31 -9.70 -7.80 -4.15
C SER A 31 -9.22 -6.41 -3.70
N CYS A 32 -10.13 -5.55 -3.27
CA CYS A 32 -9.82 -4.23 -2.69
C CYS A 32 -9.04 -4.35 -1.36
N ALA A 33 -9.50 -5.21 -0.46
CA ALA A 33 -8.81 -5.48 0.80
C ALA A 33 -7.39 -6.04 0.58
N LEU A 34 -7.22 -6.91 -0.41
CA LEU A 34 -5.91 -7.45 -0.80
C LEU A 34 -5.01 -6.37 -1.41
N GLY A 35 -5.51 -5.52 -2.30
CA GLY A 35 -4.74 -4.40 -2.84
C GLY A 35 -4.25 -3.46 -1.74
N ALA A 36 -5.12 -3.13 -0.80
CA ALA A 36 -4.77 -2.29 0.33
C ALA A 36 -3.77 -2.96 1.29
N SER A 37 -3.91 -4.26 1.56
CA SER A 37 -2.99 -4.99 2.44
C SER A 37 -1.58 -5.05 1.84
N VAL A 38 -1.46 -5.25 0.52
CA VAL A 38 -0.17 -5.18 -0.19
C VAL A 38 0.48 -3.80 -0.01
N MET A 39 -0.30 -2.72 -0.08
CA MET A 39 0.22 -1.36 0.15
C MET A 39 0.62 -1.12 1.62
N LEU A 40 -0.12 -1.65 2.58
CA LEU A 40 0.26 -1.58 4.01
C LEU A 40 1.58 -2.33 4.27
N ILE A 41 1.73 -3.55 3.73
CA ILE A 41 2.97 -4.31 3.80
C ILE A 41 4.12 -3.53 3.13
N ASN A 42 3.85 -2.88 2.00
CA ASN A 42 4.83 -2.03 1.33
C ASN A 42 5.33 -0.91 2.25
N LEU A 43 4.42 -0.21 2.96
CA LEU A 43 4.79 0.84 3.93
C LEU A 43 5.63 0.30 5.09
N VAL A 44 5.32 -0.90 5.61
CA VAL A 44 6.14 -1.57 6.64
C VAL A 44 7.54 -1.85 6.10
N GLY A 45 7.65 -2.33 4.86
CA GLY A 45 8.95 -2.53 4.20
C GLY A 45 9.75 -1.24 4.04
N ILE A 46 9.09 -0.09 3.75
CA ILE A 46 9.75 1.23 3.74
C ILE A 46 10.31 1.53 5.13
N TRP A 47 9.49 1.35 6.17
CA TRP A 47 9.89 1.69 7.53
C TRP A 47 11.13 0.91 8.00
N PHE A 48 11.19 -0.40 7.76
CA PHE A 48 12.35 -1.22 8.09
C PHE A 48 13.57 -0.92 7.19
N GLY A 49 13.37 -0.85 5.87
CA GLY A 49 14.45 -0.63 4.92
C GLY A 49 15.17 0.68 5.16
N TRP A 50 14.42 1.77 5.38
CA TRP A 50 15.01 3.08 5.64
C TRP A 50 15.74 3.15 6.97
N LYS A 51 15.26 2.47 8.02
CA LYS A 51 16.00 2.38 9.30
C LYS A 51 17.39 1.79 9.06
N LEU A 52 17.52 0.76 8.23
CA LEU A 52 18.79 0.10 7.93
C LEU A 52 19.72 0.99 7.08
N VAL A 53 19.16 1.69 6.09
CA VAL A 53 19.88 2.65 5.25
C VAL A 53 20.46 3.79 6.09
N PHE A 54 19.66 4.40 6.98
CA PHE A 54 20.13 5.48 7.85
C PHE A 54 21.17 5.02 8.87
N LEU A 55 21.08 3.78 9.36
CA LEU A 55 22.07 3.22 10.28
C LEU A 55 23.43 3.02 9.59
N LYS A 56 23.45 2.52 8.35
CA LYS A 56 24.70 2.29 7.60
C LYS A 56 25.23 3.51 6.86
N LYS A 57 24.45 4.58 6.72
CA LYS A 57 24.77 5.83 5.98
C LYS A 57 25.38 5.59 4.57
N SER A 58 25.00 4.50 3.92
CA SER A 58 25.53 4.11 2.61
C SER A 58 24.52 4.40 1.50
N ILE A 59 24.92 5.22 0.53
CA ILE A 59 24.12 5.54 -0.66
C ILE A 59 23.91 4.27 -1.51
N ALA A 60 24.94 3.43 -1.65
CA ALA A 60 24.85 2.18 -2.41
C ALA A 60 23.76 1.25 -1.85
N LEU A 61 23.65 1.18 -0.51
CA LEU A 61 22.60 0.39 0.14
C LEU A 61 21.20 0.97 -0.13
N ALA A 62 21.05 2.30 -0.12
CA ALA A 62 19.78 2.96 -0.43
C ALA A 62 19.30 2.64 -1.86
N VAL A 63 20.21 2.76 -2.83
CA VAL A 63 19.93 2.50 -4.25
C VAL A 63 19.52 1.03 -4.45
N LEU A 64 20.27 0.10 -3.85
CA LEU A 64 19.97 -1.33 -3.94
C LEU A 64 18.58 -1.64 -3.34
N VAL A 65 18.28 -1.12 -2.16
CA VAL A 65 16.98 -1.32 -1.49
C VAL A 65 15.83 -0.78 -2.34
N ILE A 66 16.00 0.38 -2.98
CA ILE A 66 14.97 0.96 -3.86
C ILE A 66 14.73 0.07 -5.08
N ILE A 67 15.79 -0.26 -5.83
CA ILE A 67 15.68 -1.03 -7.10
C ILE A 67 15.02 -2.39 -6.85
N PHE A 68 15.56 -3.17 -5.91
CA PHE A 68 15.03 -4.51 -5.63
C PHE A 68 13.59 -4.47 -5.13
N LYS A 69 13.26 -3.50 -4.29
CA LYS A 69 11.93 -3.42 -3.69
C LYS A 69 10.84 -3.17 -4.74
N TYR A 70 11.04 -2.22 -5.63
CA TYR A 70 10.04 -1.90 -6.65
C TYR A 70 9.91 -3.03 -7.68
N LEU A 71 11.01 -3.74 -7.99
CA LEU A 71 10.97 -4.91 -8.86
C LEU A 71 10.17 -6.07 -8.23
N ILE A 72 10.44 -6.38 -6.96
CA ILE A 72 9.68 -7.41 -6.22
C ILE A 72 8.21 -7.02 -6.12
N LEU A 73 7.91 -5.76 -5.79
CA LEU A 73 6.53 -5.27 -5.73
C LEU A 73 5.83 -5.43 -7.08
N GLY A 74 6.49 -5.04 -8.18
CA GLY A 74 5.95 -5.20 -9.54
C GLY A 74 5.64 -6.66 -9.88
N LEU A 75 6.55 -7.59 -9.55
CA LEU A 75 6.35 -9.03 -9.76
C LEU A 75 5.17 -9.59 -8.93
N ILE A 76 5.02 -9.12 -7.69
CA ILE A 76 3.88 -9.51 -6.83
C ILE A 76 2.57 -9.02 -7.44
N LEU A 77 2.50 -7.75 -7.85
CA LEU A 77 1.29 -7.19 -8.46
C LEU A 77 0.95 -7.89 -9.78
N TRP A 78 1.97 -8.21 -10.60
CA TRP A 78 1.79 -8.96 -11.85
C TRP A 78 1.25 -10.37 -11.60
N ASN A 79 1.79 -11.10 -10.61
CA ASN A 79 1.24 -12.41 -10.26
C ASN A 79 -0.21 -12.31 -9.77
N PHE A 80 -0.55 -11.26 -9.01
CA PHE A 80 -1.92 -11.07 -8.57
C PHE A 80 -2.91 -10.88 -9.72
N THR A 81 -2.51 -10.26 -10.84
CA THR A 81 -3.40 -10.09 -12.00
C THR A 81 -3.66 -11.39 -12.78
N GLN A 82 -2.88 -12.45 -12.54
CA GLN A 82 -3.09 -13.75 -13.19
C GLN A 82 -4.16 -14.61 -12.50
N TYR A 83 -4.58 -14.25 -11.29
CA TYR A 83 -5.59 -14.99 -10.56
C TYR A 83 -7.01 -14.60 -10.99
N GLN A 84 -7.78 -15.59 -11.48
CA GLN A 84 -9.14 -15.41 -12.00
C GLN A 84 -10.16 -14.87 -10.98
N TRP A 85 -9.94 -15.11 -9.68
CA TRP A 85 -10.82 -14.63 -8.61
C TRP A 85 -10.56 -13.17 -8.22
N LEU A 86 -9.43 -12.61 -8.68
CA LEU A 86 -8.96 -11.30 -8.31
C LEU A 86 -9.41 -10.30 -9.36
N GLN A 87 -10.36 -9.45 -8.97
CA GLN A 87 -10.95 -8.47 -9.88
C GLN A 87 -10.02 -7.26 -10.00
N PRO A 88 -9.53 -6.93 -11.22
CA PRO A 88 -8.55 -5.86 -11.40
C PRO A 88 -9.03 -4.50 -10.90
N ILE A 89 -10.31 -4.19 -11.07
CA ILE A 89 -10.91 -2.92 -10.66
C ILE A 89 -10.87 -2.78 -9.14
N GLY A 90 -11.37 -3.79 -8.41
CA GLY A 90 -11.32 -3.80 -6.94
C GLY A 90 -9.89 -3.70 -6.42
N PHE A 91 -8.95 -4.42 -7.04
CA PHE A 91 -7.55 -4.37 -6.66
C PHE A 91 -6.93 -2.99 -6.85
N ILE A 92 -7.15 -2.32 -7.99
CA ILE A 92 -6.66 -0.96 -8.27
C ILE A 92 -7.23 0.04 -7.27
N VAL A 93 -8.52 -0.07 -6.94
CA VAL A 93 -9.15 0.77 -5.90
C VAL A 93 -8.46 0.54 -4.55
N GLY A 94 -8.18 -0.71 -4.19
CA GLY A 94 -7.40 -1.06 -3.00
C GLY A 94 -6.01 -0.44 -2.98
N LEU A 95 -5.28 -0.50 -4.11
CA LEU A 95 -3.96 0.13 -4.26
C LEU A 95 -4.02 1.66 -4.08
N SER A 96 -5.10 2.30 -4.56
CA SER A 96 -5.28 3.76 -4.46
C SER A 96 -5.44 4.27 -3.01
N SER A 97 -5.77 3.39 -2.06
CA SER A 97 -5.87 3.72 -0.62
C SER A 97 -4.60 4.36 -0.07
N LEU A 98 -3.42 4.02 -0.62
CA LEU A 98 -2.16 4.63 -0.23
C LEU A 98 -2.06 6.09 -0.67
N MET A 99 -2.54 6.45 -1.86
CA MET A 99 -2.55 7.84 -2.31
C MET A 99 -3.45 8.71 -1.42
N PHE A 100 -4.66 8.23 -1.12
CA PHE A 100 -5.56 8.91 -0.18
C PHE A 100 -4.98 9.00 1.23
N GLY A 101 -4.31 7.93 1.70
CA GLY A 101 -3.61 7.92 2.98
C GLY A 101 -2.48 8.94 3.06
N VAL A 102 -1.69 9.10 1.99
CA VAL A 102 -0.62 10.10 1.93
C VAL A 102 -1.20 11.52 1.94
N ILE A 103 -2.18 11.81 1.10
CA ILE A 103 -2.80 13.15 1.01
C ILE A 103 -3.44 13.53 2.35
N SER A 104 -4.25 12.66 2.93
CA SER A 104 -4.89 12.90 4.23
C SER A 104 -3.89 13.05 5.38
N SER A 105 -2.74 12.36 5.31
CA SER A 105 -1.69 12.50 6.33
C SER A 105 -1.09 13.92 6.39
N VAL A 106 -1.11 14.67 5.28
CA VAL A 106 -0.65 16.07 5.24
C VAL A 106 -1.58 16.95 6.07
N PHE A 107 -2.90 16.76 5.95
CA PHE A 107 -3.89 17.48 6.75
C PHE A 107 -3.83 17.08 8.22
N LEU A 108 -3.61 15.80 8.52
CA LEU A 108 -3.45 15.29 9.89
C LEU A 108 -2.20 15.83 10.60
N LYS A 109 -1.19 16.32 9.86
CA LYS A 109 0.00 16.97 10.45
C LYS A 109 -0.35 18.22 11.26
N LYS A 110 -1.51 18.83 11.00
CA LYS A 110 -1.98 20.03 11.70
C LYS A 110 -2.68 19.72 13.04
N PHE A 111 -3.15 18.49 13.23
CA PHE A 111 -3.94 18.07 14.40
C PHE A 111 -3.18 17.19 15.40
N LEU A 112 -2.03 16.62 15.00
CA LEU A 112 -1.22 15.64 15.74
C LEU A 112 0.25 15.99 15.63
#